data_AF-A0A9W7L4A2-F1
#
_entry.id   AF-A0A9W7L4A2-F1
#
_cell.length_a   1.000
_cell.length_b   1.000
_cell.length_c   1.000
_cell.angle_alpha   90.00
_cell.angle_beta   90.00
_cell.angle_gamma   90.00
#
_symmetry.space_group_name_H-M   'P 1'
#
loop_
_entity.id
_entity.type
_entity.pdbx_description
1 polymer ?
#
loop_
_entity_poly.entity_id
_entity_poly.type
_entity_poly.pdbx_seq_one_letter_code
_entity_poly.pdbx_strand_id
1 'polypeptide(L)'
;MSIQRERNFETREASFSCEVRFDEDLPHGPHVEGTHAGGFRASVPPAGATWGLIAQLVAKAHQAEHDQFWGNGEMRKREGGFTVAHHSTVTPVRVLHKGGPAPSDNPAKEGSCTVVVSVAEVEKAEQQVCCTML
;
A
#
# COMPACT_ATOMS: atom_id res chain seq x y z
N MET A 1 -12.71 -1.07 32.05
CA MET A 1 -11.25 -0.91 31.90
C MET A 1 -10.84 -1.79 30.73
N SER A 2 -10.17 -1.28 29.69
CA SER A 2 -9.87 -2.09 28.49
C SER A 2 -8.38 -2.45 28.48
N ILE A 3 -8.06 -3.72 28.20
CA ILE A 3 -6.67 -4.14 27.99
C ILE A 3 -6.40 -4.06 26.49
N GLN A 4 -5.48 -3.18 26.10
CA GLN A 4 -4.97 -3.09 24.74
C GLN A 4 -3.63 -3.84 24.67
N ARG A 5 -3.52 -4.79 23.75
CA ARG A 5 -2.25 -5.41 23.38
C ARG A 5 -1.96 -5.04 21.92
N GLU A 6 -0.95 -4.21 21.73
CA GLU A 6 -0.39 -3.91 20.42
C GLU A 6 0.77 -4.88 20.16
N ARG A 7 0.69 -5.62 19.06
CA ARG A 7 1.82 -6.37 18.51
C ARG A 7 2.21 -5.68 17.21
N ASN A 8 3.35 -5.02 17.23
CA ASN A 8 3.98 -4.54 16.01
C ASN A 8 4.49 -5.76 15.24
N PHE A 9 3.98 -5.95 14.02
CA PHE A 9 4.53 -6.93 13.11
C PHE A 9 5.61 -6.27 12.24
N GLU A 10 6.47 -7.14 11.74
CA GLU A 10 7.68 -6.86 10.98
C GLU A 10 7.42 -5.94 9.77
N THR A 11 8.25 -4.92 9.61
CA THR A 11 8.28 -4.11 8.37
C THR A 11 8.93 -4.93 7.27
N ARG A 12 8.23 -5.13 6.14
CA ARG A 12 8.74 -5.93 5.00
C ARG A 12 8.76 -5.10 3.72
N GLU A 13 9.81 -5.28 2.91
CA GLU A 13 9.82 -4.75 1.54
C GLU A 13 9.10 -5.70 0.58
N ALA A 14 8.24 -5.15 -0.27
CA ALA A 14 7.61 -5.85 -1.39
C ALA A 14 7.98 -5.16 -2.70
N SER A 15 8.18 -5.95 -3.76
CA SER A 15 8.56 -5.47 -5.09
C SER A 15 7.48 -5.80 -6.10
N PHE A 16 7.02 -4.80 -6.84
CA PHE A 16 5.95 -4.94 -7.82
C PHE A 16 6.40 -4.51 -9.20
N SER A 17 6.10 -5.31 -10.21
CA SER A 17 6.22 -4.89 -11.61
C SER A 17 5.20 -3.79 -11.90
N CYS A 18 5.63 -2.77 -12.63
CA CYS A 18 4.76 -1.68 -13.08
C CYS A 18 5.09 -1.34 -14.54
N GLU A 19 4.06 -1.21 -15.37
CA GLU A 19 4.15 -0.68 -16.74
C GLU A 19 3.73 0.79 -16.72
N VAL A 20 4.61 1.71 -17.12
CA VAL A 20 4.30 3.14 -17.23
C VAL A 20 3.88 3.46 -18.66
N ARG A 21 2.73 4.12 -18.80
CA ARG A 21 2.20 4.64 -20.06
C ARG A 21 1.92 6.13 -19.95
N PHE A 22 2.27 6.87 -20.99
CA PHE A 22 1.91 8.28 -21.07
C PHE A 22 0.60 8.45 -21.83
N ASP A 23 -0.31 9.16 -21.19
CA ASP A 23 -1.62 9.48 -21.75
C ASP A 23 -1.91 10.96 -21.46
N GLU A 24 -2.15 11.73 -22.52
CA GLU A 24 -2.49 13.15 -22.40
C GLU A 24 -3.94 13.36 -21.98
N ASP A 25 -4.81 12.36 -22.21
CA ASP A 25 -6.25 12.47 -22.06
C ASP A 25 -6.73 11.67 -20.82
N LEU A 26 -6.32 12.16 -19.65
CA LEU A 26 -6.65 11.57 -18.36
C LEU A 26 -7.72 12.39 -17.62
N PRO A 27 -9.03 12.16 -17.86
CA PRO A 27 -10.11 12.98 -17.30
C PRO A 27 -10.19 12.92 -15.76
N HIS A 28 -9.63 11.87 -15.17
CA HIS A 28 -9.58 11.66 -13.72
C HIS A 28 -8.16 11.80 -13.15
N GLY A 29 -7.21 12.29 -13.97
CA GLY A 29 -5.80 12.42 -13.60
C GLY A 29 -5.03 11.09 -13.63
N PRO A 30 -3.78 11.11 -13.12
CA PRO A 30 -2.91 9.94 -13.13
C PRO A 30 -3.47 8.85 -12.23
N HIS A 31 -3.47 7.62 -12.72
CA HIS A 31 -4.04 6.46 -12.02
C HIS A 31 -3.20 5.22 -12.23
N VAL A 32 -3.44 4.21 -11.39
CA VAL A 32 -2.85 2.88 -11.49
C VAL A 32 -3.96 1.85 -11.48
N GLU A 33 -3.85 0.87 -12.37
CA GLU A 33 -4.68 -0.32 -12.41
C GLU A 33 -3.82 -1.57 -12.17
N GLY A 34 -4.43 -2.63 -11.67
CA GLY A 34 -3.76 -3.93 -11.46
C GLY A 34 -3.85 -4.43 -10.04
N THR A 35 -3.13 -5.51 -9.76
CA THR A 35 -3.11 -6.19 -8.45
C THR A 35 -1.70 -6.62 -8.11
N HIS A 36 -1.41 -6.92 -6.85
CA HIS A 36 -0.10 -7.40 -6.45
C HIS A 36 0.36 -8.65 -7.24
N ALA A 37 -0.58 -9.51 -7.66
CA ALA A 37 -0.28 -10.76 -8.36
C ALA A 37 -0.10 -10.57 -9.87
N GLY A 38 -0.84 -9.61 -10.46
CA GLY A 38 -0.81 -9.33 -11.89
C GLY A 38 0.20 -8.26 -12.31
N GLY A 39 0.75 -7.51 -11.36
CA GLY A 39 1.50 -6.29 -11.61
C GLY A 39 0.59 -5.09 -11.83
N PHE A 40 1.19 -3.92 -11.86
CA PHE A 40 0.51 -2.64 -11.99
C PHE A 40 0.73 -2.01 -13.38
N ARG A 41 -0.22 -1.19 -13.80
CA ARG A 41 -0.07 -0.29 -14.95
C ARG A 41 -0.39 1.12 -14.50
N ALA A 42 0.59 2.01 -14.62
CA ALA A 42 0.45 3.43 -14.30
C ALA A 42 0.21 4.23 -15.59
N SER A 43 -0.90 4.94 -15.64
CA SER A 43 -1.23 5.89 -16.71
C SER A 43 -1.05 7.30 -16.15
N VAL A 44 -0.13 8.06 -16.72
CA VAL A 44 0.23 9.40 -16.22
C VAL A 44 0.41 10.40 -17.37
N PRO A 45 0.18 11.70 -17.15
CA PRO A 45 0.47 12.69 -18.18
C PRO A 45 1.98 12.79 -18.42
N PRO A 46 2.45 12.99 -19.67
CA PRO A 46 3.87 13.11 -19.96
C PRO A 46 4.51 14.32 -19.27
N ALA A 47 3.74 15.40 -19.10
CA ALA A 47 4.17 16.58 -18.36
C ALA A 47 4.07 16.33 -16.84
N GLY A 48 5.21 16.42 -16.14
CA GLY A 48 5.26 16.36 -14.67
C GLY A 48 5.22 14.94 -14.08
N ALA A 49 5.21 13.88 -14.90
CA ALA A 49 5.36 12.52 -14.41
C ALA A 49 6.79 12.27 -13.89
N THR A 50 6.90 11.92 -12.61
CA THR A 50 8.16 11.55 -11.96
C THR A 50 8.11 10.12 -11.44
N TRP A 51 9.27 9.50 -11.21
CA TRP A 51 9.31 8.17 -10.59
C TRP A 51 8.70 8.13 -9.20
N GLY A 52 8.81 9.24 -8.45
CA GLY A 52 8.16 9.41 -7.15
C GLY A 52 6.63 9.37 -7.26
N LEU A 53 6.05 10.00 -8.28
CA LEU A 53 4.61 9.93 -8.55
C LEU A 53 4.18 8.49 -8.86
N ILE A 54 4.90 7.78 -9.74
CA ILE A 54 4.61 6.37 -10.06
C ILE A 54 4.66 5.50 -8.80
N ALA A 55 5.68 5.67 -7.96
CA ALA A 55 5.82 4.91 -6.72
C ALA A 55 4.64 5.16 -5.77
N GLN A 56 4.20 6.41 -5.63
CA GLN A 56 3.06 6.76 -4.80
C GLN A 56 1.75 6.17 -5.32
N LEU A 57 1.51 6.19 -6.63
CA LEU A 57 0.30 5.62 -7.21
C LEU A 57 0.24 4.11 -6.98
N VAL A 58 1.35 3.40 -7.20
CA VAL A 58 1.43 1.96 -6.94
C VAL A 58 1.28 1.65 -5.45
N ALA A 59 1.92 2.41 -4.55
CA ALA A 59 1.75 2.23 -3.11
C ALA A 59 0.30 2.44 -2.67
N LYS A 60 -0.40 3.45 -3.21
CA LYS A 60 -1.83 3.69 -2.93
C LYS A 60 -2.72 2.57 -3.46
N ALA A 61 -2.45 2.07 -4.67
CA ALA A 61 -3.20 0.95 -5.24
C ALA A 61 -3.03 -0.32 -4.37
N HIS A 62 -1.80 -0.59 -3.92
CA HIS A 62 -1.53 -1.73 -3.05
C HIS A 62 -2.12 -1.56 -1.64
N GLN A 63 -2.10 -0.35 -1.07
CA GLN A 63 -2.79 -0.03 0.17
C GLN A 63 -4.29 -0.32 0.05
N ALA A 64 -4.94 0.11 -1.03
CA ALA A 64 -6.37 -0.11 -1.24
C ALA A 64 -6.72 -1.61 -1.35
N GLU A 65 -5.85 -2.40 -1.99
CA GLU A 65 -6.00 -3.86 -2.06
C GLU A 65 -5.87 -4.52 -0.67
N HIS A 66 -4.87 -4.10 0.12
CA HIS A 66 -4.72 -4.53 1.52
C HIS A 66 -5.96 -4.16 2.35
N ASP A 67 -6.42 -2.91 2.25
CA ASP A 67 -7.60 -2.44 2.98
C ASP A 67 -8.83 -3.27 2.62
N GLN A 68 -9.03 -3.59 1.33
CA GLN A 68 -10.14 -4.44 0.90
C GLN A 68 -10.05 -5.87 1.46
N PHE A 69 -8.86 -6.49 1.42
CA PHE A 69 -8.66 -7.85 1.94
C PHE A 69 -8.95 -7.94 3.45
N TRP A 70 -8.59 -6.88 4.20
CA TRP A 70 -8.78 -6.81 5.64
C TRP A 70 -10.07 -6.11 6.08
N GLY A 71 -11.01 -5.85 5.16
CA GLY A 71 -12.31 -5.25 5.48
C GLY A 71 -12.20 -3.80 5.99
N ASN A 72 -11.51 -2.95 5.23
CA ASN A 72 -11.11 -1.58 5.57
C ASN A 72 -10.12 -1.49 6.75
N GLY A 73 -9.21 -2.46 6.87
CA GLY A 73 -8.21 -2.47 7.95
C GLY A 73 -8.79 -2.79 9.34
N GLU A 74 -9.97 -3.41 9.41
CA GLU A 74 -10.59 -3.86 10.66
C GLU A 74 -11.24 -5.25 10.46
N MET A 75 -10.42 -6.31 10.35
CA MET A 75 -10.95 -7.66 10.53
C MET A 75 -11.26 -7.87 12.03
N ARG A 76 -12.45 -7.45 12.46
CA ARG A 76 -12.96 -7.67 13.83
C ARG A 76 -13.28 -9.14 14.08
N LYS A 77 -12.25 -9.96 14.24
CA LYS A 77 -12.40 -11.35 14.67
C LYS A 77 -12.50 -11.39 16.19
N ARG A 78 -13.58 -11.98 16.71
CA ARG A 78 -13.67 -12.33 18.13
C ARG A 78 -12.89 -13.62 18.37
N GLU A 79 -11.75 -13.51 19.01
CA GLU A 79 -10.96 -14.66 19.44
C GLU A 79 -10.68 -14.55 20.94
N GLY A 80 -11.12 -15.53 21.73
CA GLY A 80 -10.91 -15.53 23.19
C GLY A 80 -11.48 -14.33 23.96
N GLY A 81 -12.46 -13.60 23.41
CA GLY A 81 -13.03 -12.38 24.03
C GLY A 81 -12.32 -11.07 23.65
N PHE A 82 -11.38 -11.10 22.70
CA PHE A 82 -10.71 -9.93 22.15
C PHE A 82 -11.31 -9.57 20.79
N THR A 83 -11.37 -8.27 20.49
CA THR A 83 -11.53 -7.76 19.12
C THR A 83 -10.15 -7.50 18.55
N VAL A 84 -9.78 -8.17 17.47
CA VAL A 84 -8.52 -7.93 16.77
C VAL A 84 -8.79 -6.92 15.64
N ALA A 85 -7.90 -5.95 15.44
CA ALA A 85 -7.85 -5.05 14.30
C ALA A 85 -6.47 -5.18 13.63
N HIS A 86 -6.44 -5.17 12.30
CA HIS A 86 -5.21 -5.33 11.52
C HIS A 86 -5.04 -4.11 10.61
N HIS A 87 -4.00 -3.33 10.87
CA HIS A 87 -3.67 -2.13 10.10
C HIS A 87 -2.39 -2.37 9.32
N SER A 88 -2.44 -2.22 8.01
CA SER A 88 -1.24 -2.19 7.17
C SER A 88 -1.00 -0.77 6.66
N THR A 89 0.24 -0.31 6.65
CA THR A 89 0.66 0.95 6.02
C THR A 89 1.68 0.65 4.94
N VAL A 90 1.37 1.04 3.70
CA VAL A 90 2.23 0.89 2.53
C VAL A 90 2.91 2.22 2.23
N THR A 91 4.23 2.20 2.14
CA THR A 91 5.04 3.40 1.83
C THR A 91 5.97 3.12 0.65
N PRO A 92 6.06 4.01 -0.35
CA PRO A 92 7.00 3.83 -1.44
C PRO A 92 8.45 3.98 -0.96
N VAL A 93 9.34 3.10 -1.40
CA VAL A 93 10.77 3.12 -1.04
C VAL A 93 11.62 3.58 -2.21
N ARG A 94 11.53 2.89 -3.35
CA ARG A 94 12.35 3.16 -4.54
C ARG A 94 11.69 2.62 -5.79
N VAL A 95 12.06 3.18 -6.95
CA VAL A 95 11.74 2.61 -8.26
C VAL A 95 13.01 2.11 -8.92
N LEU A 96 12.94 0.95 -9.54
CA LEU A 96 14.00 0.39 -10.38
C LEU A 96 13.56 0.48 -11.84
N HIS A 97 14.38 1.09 -12.69
CA HIS A 97 14.15 1.17 -14.13
C HIS A 97 15.41 0.74 -14.87
N LYS A 98 15.27 -0.17 -15.85
CA LYS A 98 16.39 -0.76 -16.60
C LYS A 98 17.49 -1.37 -15.71
N GLY A 99 17.10 -1.98 -14.58
CA GLY A 99 18.01 -2.68 -13.68
C GLY A 99 18.73 -1.81 -12.64
N GLY A 100 18.45 -0.51 -12.58
CA GLY A 100 19.04 0.39 -11.58
C GLY A 100 18.00 1.28 -10.87
N PRO A 101 18.35 1.87 -9.71
CA PRO A 101 17.47 2.79 -9.01
C PRO A 101 17.24 4.07 -9.82
N ALA A 102 15.98 4.48 -9.91
CA ALA A 102 15.56 5.72 -10.52
C ALA A 102 15.29 6.76 -9.42
N PRO A 103 15.97 7.93 -9.42
CA PRO A 103 15.69 8.99 -8.45
C PRO A 103 14.24 9.45 -8.51
N SER A 104 13.62 9.69 -7.36
CA SER A 104 12.20 10.04 -7.24
C SER A 104 11.80 11.26 -8.07
N ASP A 105 12.68 12.26 -8.12
CA ASP A 105 12.38 13.56 -8.72
C ASP A 105 12.70 13.58 -10.23
N ASN A 106 13.34 12.53 -10.75
CA ASN A 106 13.61 12.42 -12.16
C ASN A 106 12.32 12.15 -12.95
N PRO A 107 12.21 12.68 -14.18
CA PRO A 107 11.11 12.35 -15.07
C PRO A 107 10.99 10.84 -15.27
N ALA A 108 9.77 10.34 -15.17
CA ALA A 108 9.43 8.98 -15.53
C ALA A 108 9.66 8.76 -17.03
N LYS A 109 9.77 7.50 -17.44
CA LYS A 109 9.83 7.10 -18.85
C LYS A 109 8.88 5.95 -19.07
N GLU A 110 8.30 5.88 -20.26
CA GLU A 110 7.46 4.77 -20.64
C GLU A 110 8.21 3.42 -20.57
N GLY A 111 7.43 2.38 -20.32
CA GLY A 111 7.90 1.01 -20.26
C GLY A 111 7.91 0.44 -18.85
N SER A 112 8.62 -0.67 -18.68
CA SER A 112 8.62 -1.43 -17.43
C SER A 112 9.53 -0.82 -16.36
N CYS A 113 9.05 -0.84 -15.13
CA CYS A 113 9.81 -0.57 -13.92
C CYS A 113 9.40 -1.54 -12.81
N THR A 114 10.18 -1.57 -11.72
CA THR A 114 9.83 -2.25 -10.49
C THR A 114 9.67 -1.21 -9.40
N VAL A 115 8.52 -1.15 -8.75
CA VAL A 115 8.29 -0.31 -7.57
C VAL A 115 8.52 -1.16 -6.33
N VAL A 116 9.41 -0.71 -5.47
CA VAL A 116 9.63 -1.30 -4.15
C VAL A 116 8.88 -0.45 -3.13
N VAL A 117 8.04 -1.10 -2.33
CA VAL A 117 7.33 -0.48 -1.21
C VAL A 117 7.70 -1.18 0.08
N SER A 118 7.52 -0.48 1.20
CA SER A 118 7.60 -1.01 2.54
C SER A 118 6.19 -1.16 3.09
N VAL A 119 5.87 -2.34 3.59
CA VAL A 119 4.59 -2.67 4.22
C VAL A 119 4.86 -2.85 5.71
N ALA A 120 4.25 -1.99 6.52
CA ALA A 120 4.26 -2.10 7.97
C ALA A 120 2.89 -2.63 8.43
N GLU A 121 2.87 -3.74 9.16
CA GLU A 121 1.65 -4.36 9.65
C GLU A 121 1.57 -4.23 11.18
N VAL A 122 0.40 -3.85 11.68
CA VAL A 122 0.12 -3.70 13.11
C VAL A 122 -1.14 -4.50 13.43
N GLU A 123 -1.01 -5.41 14.38
CA GLU A 123 -2.17 -6.11 14.95
C GLU A 123 -2.47 -5.52 16.33
N LYS A 124 -3.69 -5.00 16.48
CA LYS A 124 -4.19 -4.48 17.74
C LYS A 124 -5.29 -5.37 18.27
N ALA A 125 -5.06 -6.01 19.42
CA ALA A 125 -6.07 -6.77 20.12
C ALA A 125 -6.63 -5.94 21.29
N GLU A 126 -7.93 -5.70 21.29
CA GLU A 126 -8.64 -4.99 22.35
C GLU A 126 -9.59 -5.93 23.09
N GLN A 127 -9.41 -6.07 24.41
CA GLN A 127 -10.37 -6.76 25.28
C GLN A 127 -11.33 -5.75 25.90
N GLN A 128 -12.62 -5.89 25.63
CA GLN A 128 -13.64 -5.14 26.33
C GLN A 128 -13.96 -5.86 27.64
N VAL A 129 -13.33 -5.46 28.74
CA VAL A 129 -13.69 -5.96 30.07
C VAL A 129 -14.97 -5.25 30.49
N CYS A 130 -16.11 -5.93 30.34
CA CYS A 130 -17.32 -5.52 31.04
C CYS A 130 -17.08 -5.73 32.53
N CYS A 131 -16.85 -4.64 33.26
CA CYS A 131 -17.00 -4.65 34.71
C CYS A 131 -18.49 -4.83 35.00
N THR A 132 -18.95 -6.07 35.17
CA THR A 132 -20.22 -6.32 35.85
C THR A 132 -20.00 -5.89 37.30
N MET A 133 -20.47 -4.70 37.66
CA MET A 133 -20.58 -4.32 39.07
C MET A 133 -21.70 -5.20 39.64
N LEU A 134 -21.31 -6.27 40.33
CA LEU A 134 -22.17 -7.06 41.20
C LEU A 134 -22.45 -6.28 42.48
#